data_AF-A0A109EIM8-F1
#
_entry.id   AF-A0A109EIM8-F1
#
_cell.length_a   1.000
_cell.length_b   1.000
_cell.length_c   1.000
_cell.angle_alpha   90.00
_cell.angle_beta   90.00
_cell.angle_gamma   90.00
#
_symmetry.space_group_name_H-M   'P 1'
#
loop_
_entity.id
_entity.type
_entity.pdbx_description
1 polymer ?
#
loop_
_entity_poly.entity_id
_entity_poly.type
_entity_poly.pdbx_seq_one_letter_code
_entity_poly.pdbx_strand_id
1 'polypeptide(L)' 'MTVLDPSFAPSLHVFEQDGGWQWALTVKRATGVGVKVVAFSREGFRGEAEAYAAGQLARAEYDAAVTA' A
#
# COMPACT_ATOMS: atom_id res chain seq x y z
N MET A 1 -17.23 10.65 14.09
CA MET A 1 -16.00 10.71 13.30
C MET A 1 -14.94 9.89 13.99
N THR A 2 -14.72 8.66 13.54
CA THR A 2 -13.62 7.84 14.02
C THR A 2 -12.36 8.39 13.37
N VAL A 3 -11.59 9.18 14.11
CA VAL A 3 -10.24 9.53 13.67
C VAL A 3 -9.48 8.21 13.67
N LEU A 4 -9.18 7.67 12.49
CA LEU A 4 -8.26 6.56 12.37
C LEU A 4 -6.95 7.04 12.98
N ASP A 5 -6.46 6.31 13.98
CA ASP A 5 -5.13 6.55 14.49
C ASP A 5 -4.18 6.53 13.28
N PRO A 6 -3.40 7.61 13.05
CA PRO A 6 -2.54 7.72 11.87
C PRO A 6 -1.53 6.57 11.79
N SER A 7 -1.31 5.83 12.87
CA SER A 7 -0.55 4.58 12.86
C SER A 7 -1.19 3.44 12.05
N PHE A 8 -2.48 3.54 11.68
CA PHE A 8 -3.16 2.63 10.76
C PHE A 8 -3.13 3.09 9.30
N ALA A 9 -2.55 4.25 9.00
CA ALA A 9 -2.40 4.69 7.62
C ALA A 9 -1.60 3.66 6.80
N PRO A 10 -2.04 3.33 5.58
CA PRO A 10 -1.32 2.40 4.72
C PRO A 10 0.07 2.94 4.39
N SER A 11 1.08 2.08 4.54
CA SER A 11 2.46 2.32 4.10
C SER A 11 2.66 1.70 2.73
N LEU A 12 3.21 2.47 1.79
CA LEU A 12 3.56 2.02 0.45
C LEU A 12 4.99 1.51 0.42
N HIS A 13 5.17 0.31 -0.12
CA HIS A 13 6.46 -0.31 -0.41
C HIS A 13 6.59 -0.45 -1.92
N VAL A 14 7.74 -0.08 -2.47
CA VAL A 14 8.10 -0.27 -3.88
C VAL A 14 9.40 -1.04 -3.92
N PHE A 15 9.47 -2.10 -4.72
CA PHE A 15 10.61 -3.01 -4.75
C PHE A 15 10.72 -3.71 -6.10
N GLU A 16 11.91 -4.17 -6.44
CA GLU A 16 12.14 -4.99 -7.63
C GLU A 16 11.96 -6.48 -7.29
N GLN A 17 11.23 -7.21 -8.13
CA GLN A 17 11.05 -8.64 -8.03
C GLN A 17 11.03 -9.26 -9.44
N ASP A 18 11.84 -10.31 -9.65
CA ASP A 18 11.94 -11.05 -10.91
C ASP A 18 12.20 -10.15 -12.15
N GLY A 19 12.98 -9.06 -11.95
CA GLY A 19 13.33 -8.10 -13.01
C GLY A 19 12.22 -7.08 -13.34
N GLY A 20 11.13 -7.06 -12.58
CA GLY A 20 10.06 -6.06 -12.68
C GLY A 20 9.88 -5.29 -11.38
N TRP A 21 9.46 -4.03 -11.47
CA TRP A 21 9.14 -3.22 -10.30
C TRP A 21 7.73 -3.51 -9.80
N GLN A 22 7.55 -3.66 -8.50
CA GLN A 22 6.27 -3.96 -7.87
C GLN A 22 5.98 -3.00 -6.72
N TRP A 23 4.73 -2.97 -6.29
CA TRP A 23 4.32 -2.24 -5.09
C TRP A 23 3.42 -3.09 -4.18
N ALA A 24 3.47 -2.80 -2.88
CA ALA A 24 2.55 -3.34 -1.89
C ALA A 24 2.16 -2.29 -0.86
N LEU A 25 0.90 -2.33 -0.41
CA LEU A 25 0.40 -1.54 0.71
C LEU A 25 0.28 -2.40 1.96
N THR A 26 0.79 -1.90 3.08
CA THR A 26 0.65 -2.55 4.38
C THR A 26 0.01 -1.66 5.41
N VAL A 27 -0.78 -2.23 6.33
CA VAL A 27 -1.30 -1.54 7.52
C VAL A 27 -0.89 -2.26 8.79
N LYS A 28 -0.79 -1.55 9.90
CA LYS A 28 -0.69 -2.16 11.23
C LYS A 28 -1.93 -3.00 11.52
N ARG A 29 -1.76 -4.12 12.22
CA ARG A 29 -2.90 -4.90 12.71
C ARG A 29 -3.55 -4.18 13.89
N ALA A 30 -4.89 -4.20 13.93
CA ALA A 30 -5.65 -3.61 15.04
C ALA A 30 -5.38 -4.31 16.39
N THR A 31 -5.02 -5.59 16.35
CA THR A 31 -4.62 -6.39 17.50
C THR A 31 -3.37 -7.20 17.18
N GLY A 32 -2.54 -7.43 18.20
CA GLY A 32 -1.28 -8.15 18.07
C GLY A 32 -0.14 -7.30 17.50
N VAL A 33 0.94 -7.96 17.08
CA VAL A 33 2.16 -7.33 16.56
C VAL A 33 2.26 -7.56 15.05
N GLY A 34 2.83 -6.58 14.34
CA GLY A 34 3.18 -6.68 12.92
C GLY A 34 2.20 -5.94 12.01
N VAL A 35 2.42 -6.14 10.71
CA VAL A 35 1.66 -5.53 9.63
C VAL A 35 0.98 -6.59 8.77
N LYS A 36 -0.05 -6.21 8.03
CA LYS A 36 -0.66 -7.04 6.98
C LYS A 36 -0.58 -6.30 5.64
N VAL A 37 -0.38 -7.05 4.56
CA VAL A 37 -0.55 -6.53 3.19
C VAL A 37 -2.05 -6.42 2.92
N VAL A 38 -2.48 -5.28 2.38
CA VAL A 38 -3.89 -4.99 2.06
C VAL A 38 -4.15 -4.81 0.57
N ALA A 39 -3.12 -4.46 -0.20
CA ALA A 39 -3.15 -4.40 -1.66
C ALA A 39 -1.74 -4.56 -2.21
N PHE A 40 -1.61 -5.00 -3.45
CA PHE A 40 -0.33 -5.15 -4.15
C PHE A 40 -0.54 -5.17 -5.67
N SER A 41 0.53 -4.86 -6.41
CA SER A 41 0.55 -4.99 -7.87
C SER A 41 0.59 -6.46 -8.28
N ARG A 42 -0.30 -6.86 -9.20
CA ARG A 42 -0.29 -8.23 -9.76
C ARG A 42 0.75 -8.41 -10.87
N GLU A 43 1.12 -7.33 -11.53
CA GLU A 43 2.07 -7.31 -12.64
C GLU A 43 3.24 -6.38 -12.30
N GLY A 44 4.41 -6.67 -12.89
CA GLY A 44 5.60 -5.85 -12.76
C GLY A 44 5.59 -4.66 -13.71
N PHE A 45 6.01 -3.50 -13.21
CA PHE A 45 6.22 -2.28 -13.96
C PHE A 45 7.64 -2.21 -14.52
N ARG A 46 7.85 -1.34 -15.52
CA ARG A 46 9.16 -1.17 -16.17
C ARG A 46 10.15 -0.38 -15.33
N GLY A 47 9.67 0.38 -14.36
CA GLY A 47 10.50 1.23 -13.51
C GLY A 47 9.87 1.54 -12.17
N GLU A 48 10.72 1.87 -11.21
CA GLU A 48 10.34 2.24 -9.84
C GLU A 48 9.30 3.38 -9.82
N ALA A 49 9.50 4.41 -10.64
CA ALA A 49 8.62 5.57 -10.70
C ALA A 49 7.19 5.21 -11.14
N GLU A 50 7.05 4.29 -12.10
CA GLU A 50 5.74 3.79 -12.55
C GLU A 50 5.05 2.98 -11.44
N ALA A 51 5.79 2.07 -10.81
CA ALA A 51 5.28 1.28 -9.68
C ALA A 51 4.88 2.18 -8.50
N TYR A 52 5.67 3.20 -8.19
CA TYR A 52 5.38 4.18 -7.14
C TYR A 52 4.11 4.99 -7.46
N ALA A 53 3.98 5.51 -8.68
CA ALA A 53 2.80 6.25 -9.08
C ALA A 53 1.53 5.39 -9.00
N ALA A 54 1.59 4.14 -9.48
CA ALA A 54 0.49 3.19 -9.37
C ALA A 54 0.15 2.87 -7.89
N GLY A 55 1.16 2.66 -7.05
CA GLY A 55 0.97 2.41 -5.63
C GLY A 55 0.37 3.60 -4.87
N GLN A 56 0.71 4.83 -5.25
CA GLN A 56 0.12 6.04 -4.66
C GLN A 56 -1.36 6.20 -5.02
N LEU A 57 -1.75 5.86 -6.25
CA LEU A 57 -3.16 5.82 -6.64
C LEU A 57 -3.94 4.80 -5.81
N ALA A 58 -3.42 3.57 -5.70
CA ALA A 58 -4.04 2.53 -4.88
C ALA A 58 -4.15 2.93 -3.40
N ARG A 59 -3.17 3.68 -2.89
CA ARG A 59 -3.19 4.20 -1.52
C ARG A 59 -4.31 5.22 -1.31
N ALA A 60 -4.46 6.17 -2.24
CA ALA A 60 -5.52 7.16 -2.17
C ALA A 60 -6.92 6.50 -2.25
N GLU A 61 -7.08 5.48 -3.11
CA GLU A 61 -8.31 4.69 -3.19
C GLU A 61 -8.62 3.95 -1.89
N TYR A 62 -7.60 3.34 -1.26
CA TYR A 62 -7.76 2.69 0.05
C TYR A 62 -8.20 3.69 1.13
N ASP A 63 -7.55 4.85 1.22
CA ASP A 63 -7.88 5.88 2.20
C ASP A 63 -9.31 6.40 2.01
N ALA A 64 -9.75 6.56 0.76
CA ALA A 64 -11.13 6.92 0.43
C ALA A 64 -12.14 5.83 0.85
N ALA A 65 -11.83 4.56 0.59
CA ALA A 65 -12.71 3.43 0.92
C ALA A 65 -12.84 3.19 2.43
N VAL A 66 -11.80 3.49 3.22
CA VAL A 66 -11.84 3.31 4.69
C VAL A 66 -12.52 4.49 5.40
N THR A 67 -12.57 5.66 4.77
CA THR A 67 -13.18 6.88 5.35
C THR A 67 -14.68 7.02 5.02
N ALA A 68 -15.17 6.32 4.00
CA ALA A 68 -16.58 6.28 3.59
C ALA A 68 -17.45 5.46 4.55
#